data_AF-A0A3D5HY23-F1
#
_entry.id   AF-A0A3D5HY23-F1
#
_cell.length_a   1.000
_cell.length_b   1.000
_cell.length_c   1.000
_cell.angle_alpha   90.00
_cell.angle_beta   90.00
_cell.angle_gamma   90.00
#
_symmetry.space_group_name_H-M   'P 1'
#
loop_
_entity.id
_entity.type
_entity.pdbx_description
1 polymer ?
#
loop_
_entity_poly.entity_id
_entity_poly.type
_entity_poly.pdbx_seq_one_letter_code
_entity_poly.pdbx_strand_id
1 'polypeptide(L)'
;MAVSIGKPWPLGSSLVGGGVNFSVAAPEATKVELLLFASGSANEPNQIIELTPLHRSGDYWHVEVQGVGIGCCYGYRVHGPVSAA
;
A
#
# COMPACT_ATOMS: atom_id res chain seq x y z
N MET A 1 6.09 -10.76 8.95
CA MET A 1 5.26 -9.54 9.15
C MET A 1 3.81 -9.93 8.90
N ALA A 2 2.88 -9.47 9.73
CA ALA A 2 1.46 -9.75 9.53
C ALA A 2 0.84 -8.61 8.70
N VAL A 3 -0.10 -8.97 7.84
CA VAL A 3 -0.86 -8.03 7.00
C VAL A 3 -2.34 -8.18 7.34
N SER A 4 -3.04 -7.06 7.49
CA SER A 4 -4.48 -7.03 7.70
C SER A 4 -5.15 -6.02 6.77
N ILE A 5 -6.48 -6.04 6.71
CA ILE A 5 -7.26 -5.23 5.77
C ILE A 5 -6.95 -3.73 5.91
N GLY A 6 -6.65 -3.23 7.10
CA GLY A 6 -6.45 -1.79 7.33
C GLY A 6 -7.73 -0.96 7.17
N LYS A 7 -7.57 0.33 6.94
CA LYS A 7 -8.66 1.31 6.85
C LYS A 7 -8.45 2.27 5.67
N PRO A 8 -9.54 2.68 4.98
CA PRO A 8 -9.47 3.63 3.86
C PRO A 8 -9.13 5.07 4.28
N TRP A 9 -9.18 5.37 5.59
CA TRP A 9 -8.89 6.70 6.11
C TRP A 9 -7.99 6.62 7.33
N PRO A 10 -7.02 7.54 7.49
CA PRO A 10 -6.68 8.63 6.56
C PRO A 10 -5.94 8.15 5.30
N LEU A 11 -5.98 8.96 4.24
CA LEU A 11 -5.15 8.77 3.04
C LEU A 11 -3.66 8.89 3.38
N GLY A 12 -2.82 8.16 2.65
CA GLY A 12 -1.38 8.11 2.85
C GLY A 12 -0.97 7.01 3.83
N SER A 13 0.12 7.23 4.56
CA SER A 13 0.60 6.31 5.59
C SER A 13 0.34 6.89 6.98
N SER A 14 -0.10 6.06 7.91
CA SER A 14 -0.37 6.46 9.29
C SER A 14 0.06 5.39 10.27
N LEU A 15 0.75 5.80 11.33
CA LEU A 15 1.13 4.89 12.40
C LEU A 15 -0.13 4.33 13.08
N VAL A 16 -0.11 3.03 13.34
CA VAL A 16 -1.11 2.31 14.11
C VAL A 16 -0.41 1.43 15.14
N GLY A 17 -1.17 0.75 16.00
CA GLY A 17 -0.60 -0.14 17.01
C GLY A 17 0.29 -1.22 16.37
N GLY A 18 1.61 -1.07 16.51
CA GLY A 18 2.62 -2.03 16.04
C GLY A 18 2.97 -1.96 14.55
N GLY A 19 2.43 -1.00 13.79
CA GLY A 19 2.56 -0.98 12.34
C GLY A 19 2.20 0.33 11.67
N VAL A 20 1.98 0.26 10.36
CA VAL A 20 1.52 1.38 9.53
C VAL A 20 0.30 0.94 8.72
N ASN A 21 -0.75 1.77 8.75
CA ASN A 21 -1.84 1.69 7.80
C ASN A 21 -1.50 2.53 6.57
N PHE A 22 -1.59 1.92 5.39
CA PHE A 22 -1.38 2.55 4.10
C PHE A 22 -2.73 2.66 3.39
N SER A 23 -3.03 3.83 2.83
CA SER A 23 -4.19 4.02 1.98
C SER A 23 -3.89 4.93 0.79
N VAL A 24 -4.44 4.57 -0.38
CA VAL A 24 -4.27 5.29 -1.64
C VAL A 24 -5.57 5.30 -2.43
N ALA A 25 -5.89 6.44 -3.04
CA ALA A 25 -7.01 6.54 -3.98
C ALA A 25 -6.57 6.03 -5.35
N ALA A 26 -7.26 5.02 -5.86
CA ALA A 26 -7.02 4.46 -7.19
C ALA A 26 -8.31 3.81 -7.75
N PRO A 27 -9.32 4.62 -8.14
CA PRO A 27 -10.64 4.16 -8.55
C PRO A 27 -10.59 3.19 -9.75
N GLU A 28 -9.78 3.51 -10.75
CA GLU A 28 -9.66 2.72 -11.99
C GLU A 28 -8.65 1.57 -11.90
N ALA A 29 -8.02 1.37 -10.73
CA ALA A 29 -7.05 0.29 -10.57
C ALA A 29 -7.75 -1.07 -10.56
N THR A 30 -7.17 -2.01 -11.30
CA THR A 30 -7.58 -3.42 -11.28
C THR A 30 -6.75 -4.24 -10.29
N LYS A 31 -5.54 -3.78 -9.97
CA LYS A 31 -4.66 -4.35 -8.94
C LYS A 31 -3.75 -3.27 -8.37
N VAL A 32 -3.53 -3.32 -7.06
CA VAL A 32 -2.58 -2.45 -6.35
C VAL A 32 -1.63 -3.33 -5.56
N GLU A 33 -0.34 -2.99 -5.58
CA GLU A 33 0.67 -3.59 -4.73
C GLU A 33 1.37 -2.51 -3.93
N LEU A 34 1.52 -2.75 -2.63
CA LEU A 34 2.37 -1.97 -1.76
C LEU A 34 3.79 -2.53 -1.82
N LEU A 35 4.75 -1.68 -2.16
CA LEU A 35 6.15 -2.01 -2.26
C LEU A 35 6.86 -1.46 -1.02
N LEU A 36 7.57 -2.30 -0.28
CA LEU A 36 8.43 -1.89 0.84
C LEU A 36 9.89 -2.01 0.44
N PHE A 37 10.70 -1.07 0.88
CA PHE A 37 12.12 -0.98 0.55
C PHE A 37 12.97 -1.01 1.82
N ALA A 38 14.15 -1.61 1.72
CA ALA A 38 15.09 -1.67 2.84
C ALA A 38 15.69 -0.28 3.17
N SER A 39 15.77 0.63 2.19
CA SER A 39 16.26 2.00 2.35
C SER A 39 15.76 2.89 1.21
N GLY A 40 15.93 4.20 1.34
CA GLY A 40 15.58 5.17 0.29
C GLY A 40 16.50 5.13 -0.95
N SER A 41 17.63 4.40 -0.88
CA SER A 41 18.55 4.18 -1.99
C SER A 41 18.40 2.80 -2.63
N ALA A 42 17.46 1.98 -2.15
CA ALA A 42 17.24 0.65 -2.70
C ALA A 42 16.54 0.75 -4.08
N ASN A 43 17.10 0.06 -5.07
CA ASN A 43 16.56 0.05 -6.43
C ASN A 43 15.37 -0.92 -6.59
N GLU A 44 15.22 -1.86 -5.66
CA GLU A 44 14.19 -2.91 -5.70
C GLU A 44 13.53 -3.04 -4.33
N PRO A 45 12.23 -3.39 -4.28
CA PRO A 45 11.54 -3.64 -3.03
C PRO A 45 12.06 -4.93 -2.40
N ASN A 46 12.25 -4.93 -1.08
CA ASN A 46 12.55 -6.16 -0.34
C ASN A 46 11.28 -6.95 -0.01
N GLN A 47 10.10 -6.31 -0.11
CA GLN A 47 8.81 -6.96 0.07
C GLN A 47 7.75 -6.32 -0.82
N ILE A 48 6.91 -7.17 -1.42
CA ILE A 48 5.75 -6.78 -2.24
C ILE A 48 4.51 -7.36 -1.58
N ILE A 49 3.54 -6.51 -1.29
CA ILE A 49 2.25 -6.89 -0.69
C ILE A 49 1.17 -6.62 -1.72
N GLU A 50 0.58 -7.68 -2.27
CA GLU A 50 -0.54 -7.57 -3.21
C GLU A 50 -1.85 -7.32 -2.46
N LEU A 51 -2.59 -6.28 -2.86
CA LEU A 51 -3.89 -5.95 -2.28
C LEU A 51 -4.98 -6.65 -3.09
N THR A 52 -5.71 -7.54 -2.41
CA THR A 52 -6.92 -8.20 -2.93
C THR A 52 -8.15 -7.27 -2.87
N PRO A 53 -9.30 -7.62 -3.47
CA PRO A 53 -10.53 -6.83 -3.36
C PRO A 53 -11.01 -6.53 -1.92
N LEU A 54 -10.66 -7.38 -0.94
CA LEU A 54 -10.91 -7.13 0.50
C LEU A 54 -10.19 -5.88 1.05
N HIS A 55 -9.15 -5.43 0.38
CA HIS A 55 -8.35 -4.25 0.72
C HIS A 55 -8.88 -2.98 0.05
N ARG A 56 -10.12 -3.00 -0.45
CA ARG A 56 -10.72 -1.88 -1.19
C ARG A 56 -12.07 -1.49 -0.60
N SER A 57 -12.21 -0.20 -0.32
CA SER A 57 -13.48 0.42 0.08
C SER A 57 -13.78 1.58 -0.88
N GLY A 58 -14.71 1.38 -1.82
CA GLY A 58 -14.98 2.35 -2.89
C GLY A 58 -13.74 2.57 -3.77
N ASP A 59 -13.25 3.80 -3.82
CA ASP A 59 -12.10 4.19 -4.64
C ASP A 59 -10.75 4.05 -3.91
N TYR A 60 -10.79 3.66 -2.65
CA TYR A 60 -9.65 3.62 -1.77
C TYR A 60 -9.15 2.20 -1.57
N TRP A 61 -7.88 2.00 -1.88
CA TRP A 61 -7.13 0.80 -1.53
C TRP A 61 -6.42 1.04 -0.21
N HIS A 62 -6.40 0.03 0.65
CA HIS A 62 -5.85 0.14 1.99
C HIS A 62 -5.33 -1.19 2.52
N VAL A 63 -4.29 -1.12 3.33
CA VAL A 63 -3.68 -2.28 3.99
C VAL A 63 -2.97 -1.83 5.26
N GLU A 64 -3.03 -2.64 6.31
CA GLU A 64 -2.22 -2.43 7.49
C GLU A 64 -1.11 -3.48 7.55
N VAL A 65 0.12 -3.01 7.79
CA VAL A 65 1.31 -3.84 7.84
C VAL A 65 1.96 -3.71 9.21
N GLN A 66 2.10 -4.84 9.89
CA GLN A 66 2.73 -4.92 11.21
C GLN A 66 4.25 -5.05 11.10
N GLY A 67 4.97 -4.39 12.01
CA GLY A 67 6.44 -4.41 12.05
C GLY A 67 7.14 -3.39 11.14
N VAL A 68 6.39 -2.56 10.41
CA VAL A 68 6.91 -1.33 9.79
C VAL A 68 6.63 -0.11 10.68
N GLY A 69 7.43 0.94 10.54
CA GLY A 69 7.28 2.16 11.34
C GLY A 69 7.91 3.39 10.67
N ILE A 70 8.20 4.40 11.50
CA ILE A 70 8.82 5.65 11.05
C ILE A 70 10.12 5.36 10.29
N GLY A 71 10.30 6.02 9.15
CA GLY A 71 11.46 5.80 8.27
C GLY A 71 11.29 4.67 7.26
N CYS A 72 10.15 3.96 7.25
CA CYS A 72 9.83 2.99 6.21
C CYS A 72 9.76 3.66 4.83
N CYS A 73 10.59 3.20 3.91
CA CYS A 73 10.55 3.59 2.51
C CYS A 73 9.56 2.69 1.78
N TYR A 74 8.59 3.28 1.11
CA TYR A 74 7.54 2.53 0.41
C TYR A 74 7.10 3.23 -0.88
N GLY A 75 6.43 2.47 -1.73
CA GLY A 75 5.76 2.97 -2.93
C GLY A 75 4.58 2.10 -3.32
N TYR A 76 3.87 2.48 -4.38
CA TYR A 76 2.78 1.68 -4.94
C TYR A 76 3.09 1.29 -6.38
N ARG A 77 2.78 0.05 -6.75
CA ARG A 77 2.64 -0.37 -8.15
C ARG A 77 1.16 -0.54 -8.43
N VAL A 78 0.64 0.26 -9.37
CA VAL A 78 -0.78 0.31 -9.70
C VAL A 78 -0.97 -0.22 -11.11
N HIS A 79 -1.85 -1.20 -11.24
CA HIS A 79 -2.27 -1.75 -12.53
C HIS A 79 -3.67 -1.26 -12.84
N GLY A 80 -3.90 -0.91 -14.09
CA GLY A 80 -5.19 -0.48 -14.59
C GLY A 80 -5.17 -0.43 -16.12
N PRO A 81 -6.32 -0.11 -16.74
CA PRO A 81 -6.37 0.10 -18.18
C PRO A 81 -5.37 1.18 -18.58
N VAL A 82 -4.58 0.92 -19.63
CA VAL A 82 -3.81 1.98 -20.29
C VAL A 82 -4.81 2.79 -21.11
N SER A 83 -5.23 3.95 -20.61
CA SER A 83 -5.93 4.90 -21.47
C SER A 83 -4.94 5.34 -22.54
N ALA A 84 -5.21 5.04 -23.81
CA ALA A 84 -4.57 5.76 -24.90
C ALA A 84 -4.99 7.23 -24.75
N ALA A 85 -4.02 8.10 -24.52
CA ALA A 85 -4.23 9.54 -24.49
C ALA A 85 -4.61 10.08 -25.86
#